data_AF-A0AAP7W609-F1
#
_entry.id   AF-A0AAP7W609-F1
#
_cell.length_a   1.000
_cell.length_b   1.000
_cell.length_c   1.000
_cell.angle_alpha   90.00
_cell.angle_beta   90.00
_cell.angle_gamma   90.00
#
_symmetry.space_group_name_H-M   'P 1'
#
loop_
_entity.id
_entity.type
_entity.pdbx_description
1 polymer ?
#
loop_
_entity_poly.entity_id
_entity_poly.type
_entity_poly.pdbx_seq_one_letter_code
_entity_poly.pdbx_strand_id
1 'polypeptide(L)' 'MKIKNGSKLQSPNDELIESFEEYCEIKLPTDFIDFLKKYNGSIPITNVFLHEKNELLIEHFLCLFIKPIAEGFPQV' A
#
# COMPACT_ATOMS: atom_id res chain seq x y z
N MET A 1 1.04 13.88 6.67
CA MET A 1 -0.37 13.47 6.52
C MET A 1 -0.91 12.98 7.85
N LYS A 2 -2.16 13.29 8.20
CA LYS A 2 -2.81 12.81 9.44
C LYS A 2 -3.48 11.46 9.15
N ILE A 3 -3.24 10.46 10.00
CA ILE A 3 -3.75 9.10 9.84
C ILE A 3 -4.73 8.78 10.96
N LYS A 4 -5.80 8.05 10.65
CA LYS A 4 -6.78 7.60 11.65
C LYS A 4 -6.07 6.66 12.63
N ASN A 5 -6.13 6.95 13.94
CA ASN A 5 -5.52 6.10 14.96
C ASN A 5 -6.02 4.65 14.83
N GLY A 6 -5.08 3.70 14.89
CA GLY A 6 -5.37 2.26 14.77
C GLY A 6 -5.65 1.76 13.34
N SER A 7 -5.62 2.62 12.31
CA SER A 7 -5.83 2.19 10.92
C SER A 7 -4.58 1.65 10.23
N LYS A 8 -3.39 1.88 10.80
CA LYS A 8 -2.14 1.43 10.21
C LYS A 8 -2.00 -0.08 10.34
N LEU A 9 -1.77 -0.74 9.22
CA LEU A 9 -1.48 -2.18 9.16
C LEU A 9 0.01 -2.43 9.37
N GLN A 10 0.38 -3.71 9.55
CA GLN A 10 1.78 -4.09 9.74
C GLN A 10 2.62 -3.57 8.57
N SER A 11 3.73 -2.91 8.87
CA SER A 11 4.65 -2.43 7.84
C SER A 11 5.24 -3.61 7.05
N PRO A 12 5.30 -3.56 5.71
CA PRO A 12 5.95 -4.60 4.94
C PRO A 12 7.45 -4.59 5.25
N ASN A 13 8.05 -5.78 5.34
CA ASN A 13 9.49 -5.93 5.43
C ASN A 13 10.12 -5.93 4.03
N ASP A 14 11.45 -5.87 3.99
CA ASP A 14 12.19 -5.80 2.72
C ASP A 14 11.95 -7.04 1.85
N GLU A 15 11.91 -8.23 2.44
CA GLU A 15 11.61 -9.46 1.70
C GLU A 15 10.24 -9.43 0.99
N LEU A 16 9.21 -8.86 1.63
CA LEU A 16 7.88 -8.75 1.04
C LEU A 16 7.89 -7.76 -0.13
N ILE A 17 8.59 -6.64 0.01
CA ILE A 17 8.75 -5.65 -1.04
C ILE A 17 9.51 -6.27 -2.23
N GLU A 18 10.61 -6.96 -1.98
CA GLU A 18 11.40 -7.65 -3.00
C GLU A 18 10.56 -8.69 -3.75
N SER A 19 9.80 -9.52 -3.01
CA SER A 19 8.92 -10.51 -3.64
C SER A 19 7.82 -9.89 -4.52
N PHE A 20 7.32 -8.70 -4.14
CA PHE A 20 6.33 -7.98 -4.91
C PHE A 20 6.94 -7.37 -6.19
N GLU A 21 8.13 -6.78 -6.06
CA GLU A 21 8.90 -6.27 -7.20
C GLU A 21 9.24 -7.35 -8.21
N GLU A 22 9.66 -8.53 -7.73
CA GLU A 22 9.94 -9.71 -8.57
C GLU A 22 8.68 -10.20 -9.27
N TYR A 23 7.58 -10.38 -8.54
CA TYR A 23 6.30 -10.84 -9.10
C TYR A 23 5.75 -9.91 -10.18
N CYS A 24 5.86 -8.59 -9.96
CA CYS A 24 5.39 -7.60 -10.91
C CYS A 24 6.43 -7.23 -11.98
N GLU A 25 7.65 -7.78 -11.91
CA GLU A 25 8.78 -7.43 -12.78
C GLU A 25 9.08 -5.92 -12.85
N ILE A 26 8.91 -5.22 -11.72
CA ILE A 26 9.14 -3.77 -11.61
C ILE A 26 10.01 -3.45 -10.39
N LYS A 27 10.67 -2.28 -10.42
CA LYS A 27 11.24 -1.67 -9.22
C LYS A 27 10.35 -0.53 -8.74
N LEU A 28 9.96 -0.59 -7.48
CA LEU A 28 9.21 0.47 -6.84
C LEU A 28 10.15 1.66 -6.56
N PRO A 29 9.69 2.89 -6.77
CA PRO A 29 10.42 4.08 -6.35
C PRO A 29 10.73 4.04 -4.85
N THR A 30 11.93 4.49 -4.46
CA THR A 30 12.38 4.47 -3.05
C THR A 30 11.45 5.27 -2.14
N ASP A 31 10.97 6.42 -2.59
CA ASP A 31 10.01 7.26 -1.86
C ASP A 31 8.66 6.56 -1.67
N PHE A 32 8.24 5.74 -2.63
CA PHE A 32 7.05 4.91 -2.52
C PHE A 32 7.25 3.75 -1.52
N ILE A 33 8.43 3.12 -1.49
CA ILE A 33 8.77 2.10 -0.49
C ILE A 33 8.73 2.70 0.92
N ASP A 34 9.34 3.87 1.12
CA ASP A 34 9.32 4.59 2.39
C ASP A 34 7.89 4.94 2.81
N PHE A 35 7.05 5.32 1.84
CA PHE A 35 5.64 5.56 2.08
C PHE A 35 4.92 4.30 2.56
N LEU A 36 5.09 3.15 1.88
CA LEU A 36 4.49 1.88 2.28
C LEU A 36 4.94 1.44 3.67
N LYS A 37 6.24 1.51 3.98
CA LYS A 37 6.76 1.21 5.32
C LYS A 37 6.15 2.09 6.40
N LYS A 38 5.86 3.35 6.07
CA LYS A 38 5.31 4.32 7.04
C LYS A 38 3.79 4.22 7.19
N TYR A 39 3.06 3.98 6.11
CA TYR A 39 1.60 4.15 6.04
C TYR A 39 0.85 2.96 5.45
N ASN A 40 1.43 1.75 5.45
CA ASN A 40 0.83 0.54 4.86
C ASN A 40 -0.66 0.41 5.19
N GLY A 41 -1.50 0.49 4.14
CA GLY A 41 -2.95 0.35 4.24
C GLY A 41 -3.66 1.31 5.18
N SER A 42 -3.01 2.40 5.58
CA SER A 42 -3.56 3.34 6.56
C SER A 42 -4.71 4.16 5.97
N ILE A 43 -5.62 4.62 6.83
CA ILE A 43 -6.72 5.53 6.46
C ILE A 43 -6.28 6.98 6.72
N PRO A 44 -6.17 7.84 5.70
CA PRO A 44 -5.91 9.25 5.91
C PRO A 44 -7.13 9.96 6.52
N ILE A 45 -6.90 10.86 7.49
CA ILE A 45 -7.95 11.74 8.03
C ILE A 45 -8.30 12.84 7.03
N THR A 46 -7.29 13.32 6.29
CA THR A 46 -7.45 14.25 5.17
C THR A 46 -7.52 13.43 3.89
N ASN A 47 -8.58 12.66 3.71
CA ASN A 47 -8.76 11.74 2.59
C ASN A 47 -9.42 12.37 1.37
N VAL A 48 -10.03 13.55 1.51
CA VAL A 48 -10.65 14.26 0.39
C VAL A 48 -9.65 15.24 -0.22
N PHE A 49 -9.52 15.22 -1.54
CA PHE A 49 -8.69 16.16 -2.28
C PHE A 49 -9.31 16.50 -3.64
N LEU A 50 -9.01 17.71 -4.14
CA LEU A 50 -9.45 18.16 -5.46
C LEU A 50 -8.40 17.79 -6.51
N HIS A 51 -8.83 17.14 -7.58
CA HIS A 51 -8.03 16.93 -8.76
C HIS A 51 -8.83 17.39 -9.99
N GLU A 52 -8.30 18.41 -10.67
CA GLU A 52 -9.00 19.14 -11.73
C GLU A 52 -10.34 19.73 -11.26
N LYS A 53 -11.47 19.13 -11.67
CA LYS A 53 -12.83 19.52 -11.29
C LYS A 53 -13.54 18.46 -10.46
N ASN A 54 -12.83 17.40 -10.08
CA ASN A 54 -13.39 16.29 -9.34
C ASN A 54 -12.88 16.30 -7.90
N GLU A 55 -13.80 16.10 -6.96
CA GLU A 55 -13.46 15.77 -5.59
C GLU A 55 -13.24 14.26 -5.50
N LEU A 56 -12.05 13.87 -5.03
CA LEU A 56 -11.63 12.49 -4.90
C LEU A 56 -11.45 12.13 -3.42
N LEU A 57 -11.77 10.88 -3.10
CA LEU A 57 -11.68 10.32 -1.75
C LEU A 57 -10.67 9.18 -1.71
N ILE A 58 -9.73 9.24 -0.78
CA ILE A 58 -8.83 8.12 -0.46
C ILE A 58 -9.40 7.35 0.74
N GLU A 59 -10.08 6.25 0.49
CA GLU A 59 -10.58 5.41 1.59
C GLU A 59 -9.45 4.74 2.36
N HIS A 60 -8.48 4.16 1.64
CA HIS A 60 -7.28 3.53 2.18
C HIS A 60 -6.10 3.70 1.23
N PHE A 61 -4.87 3.69 1.77
CA PHE A 61 -3.69 3.50 0.94
C PHE A 61 -3.58 2.07 0.43
N LEU A 62 -2.91 1.90 -0.71
CA LEU A 62 -2.50 0.58 -1.16
C LEU A 62 -1.61 -0.06 -0.08
N CYS A 63 -1.80 -1.36 0.14
CA CYS A 63 -1.05 -2.13 1.12
C CYS A 63 -0.40 -3.36 0.49
N LEU A 64 0.71 -3.76 1.10
CA LEU A 64 1.36 -5.05 0.84
C LEU A 64 1.14 -5.93 2.07
N PHE A 65 0.55 -7.11 1.87
CA PHE A 65 0.14 -8.01 2.96
C PHE A 65 0.78 -9.39 2.91
N ILE A 66 0.97 -9.97 1.72
CA ILE A 66 1.39 -11.36 1.56
C ILE A 66 2.33 -11.45 0.37
N LYS A 67 3.37 -12.28 0.47
CA LYS A 67 4.23 -12.62 -0.67
C LYS A 67 3.32 -13.12 -1.80
N PRO A 68 3.39 -12.56 -3.02
CA PRO A 68 2.62 -13.09 -4.14
C PRO A 68 2.94 -14.57 -4.29
N ILE A 69 1.94 -15.43 -4.09
CA ILE A 69 2.14 -16.86 -4.29
C ILE A 69 2.16 -17.07 -5.80
N ALA A 70 3.32 -17.36 -6.34
CA ALA A 70 3.48 -17.77 -7.73
C ALA A 70 2.98 -19.20 -7.93
N GLU A 71 1.78 -19.53 -7.45
CA GLU A 71 1.06 -20.76 -7.76
C GLU A 71 -0.37 -20.65 -7.23
N GLY A 72 -1.34 -20.78 -8.14
CA GLY A 72 -2.75 -21.14 -7.93
C GLY A 72 -3.47 -20.56 -6.72
N PHE A 73 -4.47 -19.71 -6.98
CA PHE A 73 -5.61 -19.46 -6.08
C PHE A 73 -5.85 -20.61 -5.09
N PRO A 74 -5.88 -20.35 -3.76
CA PRO A 74 -6.51 -21.31 -2.88
C PRO A 74 -7.98 -21.40 -3.28
N GLN A 75 -8.42 -22.60 -3.68
CA GLN A 75 -9.84 -22.91 -3.58
C GLN A 75 -10.18 -22.92 -2.09
N VAL A 76 -11.29 -22.21 -1.79
CA VAL A 76 -12.07 -22.11 -0.55
C VAL A 76 -11.51 -21.29 0.61
#